data_AF-A0A0F5VIJ6-F1
#
_entry.id   AF-A0A0F5VIJ6-F1
#
_cell.length_a   1.000
_cell.length_b   1.000
_cell.length_c   1.000
_cell.angle_alpha   90.00
_cell.angle_beta   90.00
_cell.angle_gamma   90.00
#
_symmetry.space_group_name_H-M   'P 1'
#
loop_
_entity.id
_entity.type
_entity.pdbx_description
1 polymer ?
#
loop_
_entity_poly.entity_id
_entity_poly.type
_entity_poly.pdbx_seq_one_letter_code
_entity_poly.pdbx_strand_id
1 'polypeptide(L)'
;CLLAKGAAELAQHDPTVAGRSAETMTALLTLLRTEISAAQRHGDIDSAADPQRLAALLLTVVRGIEAVGKAGLDPETLRNIADTALAALPMPEGHKRLAAERSPDREK
;
A
#
# COMPACT_ATOMS: atom_id res chain seq x y z
N CYS A 1 0.91 -5.98 -16.39
CA CYS A 1 1.00 -7.03 -17.41
C CYS A 1 -0.40 -7.48 -17.81
N LEU A 2 -0.48 -8.07 -19.01
CA LEU A 2 -1.67 -8.75 -19.54
C LEU A 2 -2.25 -9.76 -18.54
N LEU A 3 -1.40 -10.48 -17.80
CA LEU A 3 -1.83 -11.50 -16.83
C LEU A 3 -2.72 -10.96 -15.72
N ALA A 4 -2.37 -9.82 -15.11
CA ALA A 4 -3.18 -9.25 -14.02
C ALA A 4 -4.54 -8.74 -14.52
N LYS A 5 -4.57 -8.15 -15.72
CA LYS A 5 -5.82 -7.68 -16.34
C LYS A 5 -6.69 -8.84 -16.79
N GLY A 6 -6.08 -9.84 -17.45
CA GLY A 6 -6.76 -11.07 -17.85
C GLY A 6 -7.31 -11.86 -16.66
N ALA A 7 -6.57 -11.94 -15.54
CA ALA A 7 -7.08 -12.55 -14.31
C ALA A 7 -8.29 -11.80 -13.75
N ALA A 8 -8.29 -10.46 -13.77
CA ALA A 8 -9.42 -9.66 -13.30
C ALA A 8 -10.67 -9.81 -14.18
N GLU A 9 -10.51 -9.73 -15.50
CA GLU A 9 -11.62 -9.93 -16.46
C GLU A 9 -12.17 -11.36 -16.38
N LEU A 10 -11.28 -12.36 -16.38
CA LEU A 10 -11.68 -13.76 -16.37
C LEU A 10 -12.26 -14.19 -15.01
N ALA A 11 -11.84 -13.59 -13.89
CA ALA A 11 -12.46 -13.82 -12.59
C ALA A 11 -13.96 -13.43 -12.56
N GLN A 12 -14.43 -12.56 -13.46
CA GLN A 12 -15.86 -12.23 -13.55
C GLN A 12 -16.69 -13.36 -14.17
N HIS A 13 -16.05 -14.28 -14.89
CA HIS A 13 -16.72 -15.30 -15.70
C HIS A 13 -16.26 -16.74 -15.38
N ASP A 14 -15.12 -16.92 -14.73
CA ASP A 14 -14.52 -18.20 -14.36
C ASP A 14 -14.30 -18.29 -12.85
N PRO A 15 -15.04 -19.16 -12.14
CA PRO A 15 -14.94 -19.29 -10.68
C PRO A 15 -13.59 -19.84 -10.21
N THR A 16 -12.86 -20.61 -11.03
CA THR A 16 -11.52 -21.11 -10.70
C THR A 16 -10.53 -19.96 -10.68
N VAL A 17 -10.61 -19.06 -11.67
CA VAL A 17 -9.75 -17.87 -11.74
C VAL A 17 -10.11 -16.88 -10.63
N ALA A 18 -11.39 -16.72 -10.32
CA ALA A 18 -11.86 -15.94 -9.18
C ALA A 18 -11.29 -16.47 -7.86
N GLY A 19 -11.39 -17.78 -7.62
CA GLY A 19 -10.86 -18.42 -6.40
C GLY A 19 -9.36 -18.21 -6.24
N ARG A 20 -8.57 -18.51 -7.29
CA ARG A 20 -7.10 -18.32 -7.26
C ARG A 20 -6.69 -16.86 -7.06
N SER A 21 -7.42 -15.93 -7.66
CA SER A 21 -7.19 -14.49 -7.49
C SER A 21 -7.47 -14.08 -6.04
N ALA A 22 -8.57 -14.54 -5.45
CA ALA A 22 -8.93 -14.27 -4.06
C ALA A 22 -7.91 -14.86 -3.07
N GLU A 23 -7.43 -16.09 -3.30
CA GLU A 23 -6.38 -16.72 -2.51
C GLU A 23 -5.08 -15.90 -2.55
N THR A 24 -4.68 -15.44 -3.74
CA THR A 24 -3.49 -14.60 -3.92
C THR A 24 -3.63 -13.28 -3.16
N MET A 25 -4.78 -12.60 -3.27
CA MET A 25 -5.03 -11.36 -2.54
C MET A 25 -5.03 -11.58 -1.02
N THR A 26 -5.59 -12.70 -0.55
CA THR A 26 -5.59 -13.07 0.87
C THR A 26 -4.18 -13.33 1.40
N ALA A 27 -3.33 -13.99 0.61
CA ALA A 27 -1.94 -14.22 0.95
C ALA A 27 -1.17 -12.88 1.07
N LEU A 28 -1.38 -11.97 0.12
CA LEU A 28 -0.76 -10.63 0.15
C LEU A 28 -1.23 -9.78 1.33
N LEU A 29 -2.52 -9.82 1.67
CA LEU A 29 -3.05 -9.16 2.87
C LEU A 29 -2.35 -9.70 4.13
N THR A 30 -2.14 -11.02 4.20
CA THR A 30 -1.48 -11.66 5.33
C THR A 30 -0.03 -11.23 5.47
N LEU A 31 0.70 -11.16 4.34
CA LEU A 31 2.08 -10.66 4.31
C LEU A 31 2.15 -9.20 4.76
N LEU A 32 1.35 -8.31 4.16
CA LEU A 32 1.33 -6.88 4.51
C LEU A 32 1.00 -6.67 5.98
N ARG A 33 -0.01 -7.37 6.51
CA ARG A 33 -0.35 -7.30 7.94
C ARG A 33 0.84 -7.70 8.82
N THR A 34 1.57 -8.75 8.44
CA THR A 34 2.73 -9.23 9.20
C THR A 34 3.83 -8.17 9.25
N GLU A 35 4.13 -7.54 8.12
CA GLU A 35 5.12 -6.46 8.03
C GLU A 35 4.68 -5.20 8.79
N ILE A 36 3.41 -4.81 8.70
CA ILE A 36 2.87 -3.67 9.47
C ILE A 36 2.99 -3.95 10.97
N SER A 37 2.63 -5.14 11.43
CA SER A 37 2.80 -5.50 12.84
C SER A 37 4.28 -5.52 13.25
N ALA A 38 5.21 -5.84 12.35
CA ALA A 38 6.64 -5.71 12.61
C ALA A 38 7.05 -4.24 12.76
N ALA A 39 6.64 -3.37 11.84
CA ALA A 39 6.88 -1.93 11.92
C ALA A 39 6.30 -1.31 13.20
N GLN A 40 5.12 -1.76 13.65
CA GLN A 40 4.54 -1.35 14.93
C GLN A 40 5.41 -1.73 16.13
N ARG A 41 5.99 -2.94 16.14
CA ARG A 41 6.92 -3.37 17.21
C ARG A 41 8.22 -2.56 17.24
N HIS A 42 8.67 -2.06 16.08
CA HIS A 42 9.85 -1.20 15.99
C HIS A 42 9.55 0.29 16.27
N GLY A 43 8.27 0.66 16.34
CA GLY A 43 7.86 2.05 16.56
C GLY A 43 7.89 2.92 15.31
N ASP A 44 7.86 2.32 14.12
CA ASP A 44 7.77 3.05 12.84
C ASP A 44 6.31 3.41 12.50
N ILE A 45 5.36 2.56 12.93
CA ILE A 45 3.91 2.76 12.78
C ILE A 45 3.27 2.78 14.17
N ASP A 46 2.26 3.62 14.36
CA ASP A 46 1.48 3.68 15.59
C ASP A 46 0.90 2.30 15.94
N SER A 47 1.24 1.82 17.14
CA SER A 47 0.75 0.55 17.70
C SER A 47 -0.77 0.50 17.89
N ALA A 48 -1.46 1.64 17.96
CA ALA A 48 -2.91 1.72 18.07
C ALA A 48 -3.63 1.57 16.72
N ALA A 49 -2.90 1.69 15.60
CA ALA A 49 -3.48 1.54 14.28
C ALA A 49 -3.87 0.07 14.00
N ASP A 50 -4.98 -0.12 13.28
CA ASP A 50 -5.46 -1.44 12.89
C ASP A 50 -4.62 -1.99 11.71
N PRO A 51 -3.80 -3.03 11.92
CA PRO A 51 -2.89 -3.52 10.89
C PRO A 51 -3.62 -4.22 9.74
N GLN A 52 -4.83 -4.74 9.96
CA GLN A 52 -5.66 -5.32 8.90
C GLN A 52 -6.16 -4.22 7.96
N ARG A 53 -6.63 -3.09 8.51
CA ARG A 53 -7.07 -1.94 7.70
C ARG A 53 -5.92 -1.34 6.91
N LEU A 54 -4.76 -1.17 7.53
CA LEU A 54 -3.56 -0.66 6.86
C LEU A 54 -3.08 -1.61 5.75
N ALA A 55 -3.12 -2.92 5.97
CA ALA A 55 -2.78 -3.91 4.94
C ALA A 55 -3.72 -3.82 3.73
N ALA A 56 -5.03 -3.68 3.97
CA ALA A 56 -6.02 -3.53 2.91
C ALA A 56 -5.82 -2.23 2.11
N LEU A 57 -5.51 -1.12 2.79
CA LEU A 57 -5.18 0.15 2.14
C LEU A 57 -3.93 -0.01 1.25
N LEU A 58 -2.82 -0.51 1.79
CA LEU A 58 -1.58 -0.65 1.05
C LEU A 58 -1.71 -1.61 -0.13
N LEU A 59 -2.40 -2.74 0.02
CA LEU A 59 -2.68 -3.65 -1.09
C LEU A 59 -3.44 -2.91 -2.19
N THR A 60 -4.48 -2.16 -1.83
CA THR A 60 -5.29 -1.41 -2.79
C THR A 60 -4.46 -0.36 -3.53
N VAL A 61 -3.62 0.39 -2.81
CA VAL A 61 -2.72 1.39 -3.40
C VAL A 61 -1.76 0.73 -4.40
N VAL A 62 -1.10 -0.37 -4.02
CA VAL A 62 -0.18 -1.10 -4.91
C VAL A 62 -0.89 -1.55 -6.18
N ARG A 63 -2.10 -2.12 -6.07
CA ARG A 63 -2.88 -2.55 -7.24
C ARG A 63 -3.34 -1.38 -8.10
N GLY A 64 -3.68 -0.25 -7.47
CA GLY A 64 -4.00 0.99 -8.15
C GLY A 64 -2.83 1.54 -8.97
N ILE A 65 -1.65 1.64 -8.35
CA ILE A 65 -0.40 2.07 -9.00
C ILE A 65 -0.08 1.19 -10.20
N GLU A 66 -0.17 -0.15 -10.04
CA GLU A 66 0.02 -1.08 -11.14
C GLU A 66 -0.99 -0.86 -12.27
N ALA A 67 -2.25 -0.57 -11.95
CA ALA A 67 -3.30 -0.37 -12.95
C ALA A 67 -3.09 0.93 -13.73
N VAL A 68 -2.90 2.06 -13.05
CA VAL A 68 -2.76 3.37 -13.69
C VAL A 68 -1.41 3.52 -14.39
N GLY A 69 -0.34 2.89 -13.89
CA GLY A 69 0.94 2.82 -14.61
C GLY A 69 0.83 2.07 -15.93
N LYS A 70 0.05 0.97 -15.97
CA LYS A 70 -0.26 0.27 -17.24
C LYS A 70 -1.15 1.10 -18.17
N ALA A 71 -1.90 2.07 -17.64
CA ALA A 71 -2.69 3.02 -18.43
C ALA A 71 -1.86 4.20 -18.97
N GLY A 72 -0.56 4.29 -18.63
CA GLY A 72 0.35 5.29 -19.17
C GLY A 72 0.61 6.50 -18.26
N LEU A 73 0.21 6.45 -16.97
CA LEU A 73 0.68 7.44 -16.01
C LEU A 73 2.21 7.39 -15.90
N ASP A 74 2.85 8.55 -15.87
CA ASP A 74 4.29 8.66 -15.86
C ASP A 74 4.91 8.17 -14.53
N PRO A 75 6.17 7.71 -14.53
CA PRO A 75 6.80 7.14 -13.34
C PRO A 75 6.91 8.09 -12.15
N GLU A 76 7.02 9.40 -12.38
CA GLU A 76 7.11 10.39 -11.31
C GLU A 76 5.77 10.51 -10.58
N THR A 77 4.67 10.58 -11.33
CA THR A 77 3.31 10.53 -10.76
C THR A 77 3.08 9.24 -9.95
N LEU A 78 3.50 8.08 -10.46
CA LEU A 78 3.37 6.82 -9.72
C LEU A 78 4.16 6.84 -8.40
N ARG A 79 5.36 7.44 -8.41
CA ARG A 79 6.19 7.59 -7.22
C ARG A 79 5.54 8.52 -6.21
N ASN A 80 5.00 9.65 -6.66
CA ASN A 80 4.30 10.60 -5.81
C ASN A 80 3.06 9.96 -5.14
N ILE A 81 2.34 9.07 -5.84
CA ILE A 81 1.22 8.31 -5.24
C ILE A 81 1.73 7.38 -4.13
N ALA A 82 2.82 6.65 -4.37
CA ALA A 82 3.41 5.77 -3.37
C ALA A 82 3.88 6.56 -2.13
N ASP A 83 4.61 7.64 -2.34
CA ASP A 83 5.13 8.49 -1.27
C ASP A 83 4.00 9.12 -0.46
N THR A 84 2.93 9.57 -1.13
CA THR A 84 1.73 10.11 -0.46
C THR A 84 1.03 9.04 0.39
N ALA A 85 0.88 7.83 -0.13
CA ALA A 85 0.26 6.74 0.61
C ALA A 85 1.09 6.33 1.84
N LEU A 86 2.41 6.32 1.72
CA LEU A 86 3.31 6.05 2.84
C LEU A 86 3.27 7.18 3.89
N ALA A 87 3.21 8.44 3.46
CA ALA A 87 3.07 9.59 4.35
C ALA A 87 1.73 9.61 5.11
N ALA A 88 0.69 8.96 4.58
CA ALA A 88 -0.60 8.82 5.23
C ALA A 88 -0.63 7.73 6.31
N LEU A 89 0.43 6.92 6.45
CA LEU A 89 0.50 5.91 7.50
C LEU A 89 0.61 6.59 8.88
N PRO A 90 -0.10 6.09 9.90
CA PRO A 90 -0.06 6.68 11.23
C PRO A 90 1.31 6.41 11.85
N MET A 91 2.10 7.46 12.01
CA MET A 91 3.37 7.43 12.73
C MET A 91 3.13 7.74 14.20
N PRO A 92 3.92 7.18 15.14
CA PRO A 92 3.83 7.56 16.55
C PRO A 92 4.09 9.05 16.75
N GLU A 93 3.36 9.70 17.67
CA GLU A 93 3.45 11.14 17.94
C GLU A 93 4.88 11.61 18.28
N GLY A 94 5.71 10.73 18.87
CA GLY A 94 7.13 11.00 19.14
C GLY A 94 7.99 11.12 17.88
N HIS A 95 7.66 10.40 16.80
CA HIS A 95 8.39 10.44 15.54
C HIS A 95 7.94 11.60 14.66
N LYS A 96 6.64 11.95 14.69
CA LYS A 96 6.08 13.11 13.97
C LYS A 96 6.77 14.41 14.36
N ARG A 97 7.11 14.59 15.64
CA ARG A 97 7.85 15.75 16.15
C ARG A 97 9.31 15.79 15.65
N LEU A 98 9.99 14.65 15.65
CA LEU A 98 11.36 14.51 15.12
C LEU A 98 11.46 14.68 13.60
N ALA A 99 10.40 14.33 12.84
CA ALA A 99 10.31 14.58 11.40
C ALA A 99 10.00 16.05 11.08
N ALA A 100 9.14 16.70 11.88
CA ALA A 100 8.87 18.14 11.76
C ALA A 100 10.10 18.99 12.11
N GLU A 101 10.88 18.60 13.13
CA GLU A 101 12.13 19.25 13.51
C GLU A 101 13.28 19.02 12.50
N ARG A 102 13.19 17.97 11.67
CA ARG A 102 14.19 17.60 10.65
C ARG A 102 13.88 18.08 9.24
N SER A 103 12.84 18.88 9.02
CA SER A 103 12.66 19.60 7.75
C SER A 103 13.39 20.94 7.82
N PRO A 104 14.61 21.10 7.28
CA PRO A 104 15.17 22.43 7.08
C PRO A 104 14.53 23.05 5.83
N ASP A 105 14.28 24.36 5.90
CA ASP A 105 13.97 25.25 4.78
C ASP A 105 12.61 25.05 4.06
N ARG A 106 11.55 25.54 4.71
CA ARG A 106 10.60 26.42 4.01
C ARG A 106 10.98 27.87 4.30
N GLU A 107 12.05 28.36 3.67
CA GLU A 107 12.30 29.79 3.59
C GLU A 107 12.34 30.26 2.12
N LYS A 108 11.39 31.16 1.83
CA LYS A 108 11.07 31.93 0.61
C LYS A 108 10.38 31.23 -0.56
#